data_AF-A0A6B1AHN9-F1
#
_entry.id   AF-A0A6B1AHN9-F1
#
_cell.length_a   1.000
_cell.length_b   1.000
_cell.length_c   1.000
_cell.angle_alpha   90.00
_cell.angle_beta   90.00
_cell.angle_gamma   90.00
#
_symmetry.space_group_name_H-M   'P 1'
#
loop_
_entity.id
_entity.type
_entity.pdbx_description
1 polymer ?
#
loop_
_entity_poly.entity_id
_entity_poly.type
_entity_poly.pdbx_seq_one_letter_code
_entity_poly.pdbx_strand_id
1 'polypeptide(L)'
;MIDLTPLDVRKKKDDFRRSVRGYDAQQVDAFLSVVADCLERYVREHVVLSDRIEQQKHQLESYRARERALNEALLAAQELREEARLQSERDAAVRVREAEMRAGAVLADAERAVRLCHDKIEDLKATRGRFLASLRKLFERFEEYLDFEDERFGDGSSDLDQFIDRLRGMSGDADPVEPPRDGARDPAGDGAPPPPSISRVDVGGSGAAST
;
A
#
# COMPACT_ATOMS: atom_id res chain seq x y z
N MET A 1 -58.89 -14.67 -60.51
CA MET A 1 -58.67 -16.08 -60.90
C MET A 1 -59.89 -16.84 -60.41
N ILE A 2 -60.47 -17.74 -61.19
CA ILE A 2 -61.68 -18.45 -60.72
C ILE A 2 -61.22 -19.48 -59.69
N ASP A 3 -61.52 -19.22 -58.42
CA ASP A 3 -61.24 -20.12 -57.31
C ASP A 3 -62.27 -21.24 -57.34
N LEU A 4 -61.96 -22.27 -58.13
CA LEU A 4 -62.79 -23.46 -58.24
C LEU A 4 -62.53 -24.32 -57.01
N THR A 5 -63.53 -24.55 -56.16
CA THR A 5 -63.37 -25.50 -55.05
C THR A 5 -63.65 -26.94 -55.53
N PRO A 6 -63.13 -27.97 -54.84
CA PRO A 6 -63.46 -29.37 -55.14
C PRO A 6 -64.98 -29.63 -55.17
N LEU A 7 -65.74 -28.91 -54.34
CA LEU A 7 -67.19 -28.95 -54.31
C LEU A 7 -67.82 -28.33 -55.57
N ASP A 8 -67.24 -27.26 -56.11
CA ASP A 8 -67.73 -26.63 -57.33
C ASP A 8 -67.49 -27.50 -58.57
N VAL A 9 -66.38 -28.25 -58.60
CA VAL A 9 -66.11 -29.25 -59.65
C VAL A 9 -67.14 -30.38 -59.61
N ARG A 10 -67.53 -30.83 -58.40
CA ARG A 10 -68.56 -31.87 -58.22
C ARG A 10 -69.95 -31.38 -58.60
N LYS A 11 -70.32 -30.13 -58.31
CA LYS A 11 -71.61 -29.52 -58.69
C LYS A 11 -71.71 -29.22 -60.18
N LYS A 12 -70.60 -28.84 -60.81
CA LYS A 12 -70.51 -28.57 -62.27
C LYS A 12 -70.99 -29.74 -63.13
N LYS A 13 -70.92 -30.97 -62.61
CA LYS A 13 -71.48 -32.18 -63.24
C LYS A 13 -72.93 -32.01 -63.68
N ASP A 14 -73.75 -31.35 -62.87
CA ASP A 14 -75.19 -31.19 -63.11
C ASP A 14 -75.54 -30.02 -64.06
N ASP A 15 -74.58 -29.13 -64.31
CA ASP A 15 -74.76 -27.92 -65.12
C ASP A 15 -74.45 -28.11 -66.62
N PHE A 16 -73.91 -29.27 -67.02
CA PHE A 16 -73.57 -29.53 -68.42
C PHE A 16 -74.81 -29.87 -69.28
N ARG A 17 -75.11 -29.02 -70.27
CA ARG A 17 -76.18 -29.26 -71.24
C ARG A 17 -75.86 -30.44 -72.16
N ARG A 18 -76.82 -31.36 -72.33
CA ARG A 18 -76.69 -32.49 -73.27
C ARG A 18 -76.84 -32.02 -74.72
N SER A 19 -75.91 -32.42 -75.58
CA SER A 19 -75.90 -32.12 -77.02
C SER A 19 -75.85 -33.42 -77.82
N VAL A 20 -76.49 -33.45 -78.99
CA VAL A 20 -76.62 -34.63 -79.87
C VAL A 20 -75.27 -35.09 -80.45
N ARG A 21 -74.22 -34.25 -80.36
CA ARG A 21 -72.82 -34.56 -80.73
C ARG A 21 -71.84 -34.15 -79.62
N GLY A 22 -72.10 -34.57 -78.39
CA GLY A 22 -71.27 -34.27 -77.21
C GLY A 22 -70.33 -35.40 -76.77
N TYR A 23 -69.51 -35.12 -75.77
CA TYR A 23 -68.71 -36.13 -75.05
C TYR A 23 -69.62 -37.09 -74.26
N ASP A 24 -69.14 -38.30 -74.01
CA ASP A 24 -69.84 -39.29 -73.18
C ASP A 24 -69.94 -38.79 -71.73
N ALA A 25 -71.17 -38.60 -71.25
CA ALA A 25 -71.44 -38.11 -69.91
C ALA A 25 -70.84 -39.00 -68.82
N GLN A 26 -70.83 -40.34 -68.99
CA GLN A 26 -70.29 -41.22 -67.96
C GLN A 26 -68.77 -41.12 -67.82
N GLN A 27 -68.04 -40.96 -68.93
CA GLN A 27 -66.60 -40.74 -68.90
C GLN A 27 -66.24 -39.36 -68.35
N VAL A 28 -66.98 -38.32 -68.73
CA VAL A 28 -66.77 -36.96 -68.20
C VAL A 28 -67.03 -36.92 -66.70
N ASP A 29 -68.07 -37.60 -66.22
CA ASP A 29 -68.38 -37.71 -64.79
C ASP A 29 -67.25 -38.38 -64.00
N ALA A 30 -66.71 -39.49 -64.52
CA ALA A 30 -65.58 -40.19 -63.89
C ALA A 30 -64.33 -39.30 -63.85
N PHE A 31 -64.05 -38.58 -64.94
CA PHE A 31 -62.94 -37.63 -64.99
C PHE A 31 -63.10 -36.47 -64.00
N LEU A 32 -64.29 -35.88 -63.90
CA LEU A 32 -64.59 -34.81 -62.94
C LEU A 32 -64.43 -35.26 -61.49
N SER A 33 -64.76 -36.52 -61.17
CA SER A 33 -64.49 -37.09 -59.84
C SER A 33 -62.99 -37.13 -59.54
N VAL A 34 -62.17 -37.63 -60.47
CA VAL A 34 -60.72 -37.68 -60.31
C VAL A 34 -60.12 -36.28 -60.20
N VAL A 35 -60.61 -35.33 -61.00
CA VAL A 35 -60.17 -33.92 -60.93
C VAL A 35 -60.54 -33.30 -59.58
N ALA A 36 -61.74 -33.55 -59.07
CA ALA A 36 -62.17 -33.05 -57.76
C ALA A 36 -61.28 -33.61 -56.63
N ASP A 37 -60.94 -34.89 -56.66
CA ASP A 37 -60.10 -35.53 -55.64
C ASP A 37 -58.64 -35.02 -55.69
N CYS A 38 -58.09 -34.85 -56.90
CA CYS A 38 -56.78 -34.23 -57.09
C CYS A 38 -56.75 -32.77 -56.60
N LEU A 39 -57.81 -32.01 -56.88
CA LEU A 39 -57.95 -30.63 -56.43
C LEU A 39 -58.05 -30.56 -54.91
N GLU A 40 -58.80 -31.47 -54.28
CA GLU A 40 -58.90 -31.54 -52.83
C GLU A 40 -57.56 -31.84 -52.17
N ARG A 41 -56.78 -32.78 -52.74
CA ARG A 41 -55.42 -33.05 -52.27
C ARG A 41 -54.53 -31.82 -52.40
N TYR A 42 -54.58 -31.13 -53.54
CA TYR A 42 -53.80 -29.92 -53.78
C TYR A 42 -54.14 -28.80 -52.80
N VAL A 43 -55.44 -28.57 -52.54
CA VAL A 43 -55.89 -27.58 -51.55
C VAL A 43 -55.41 -27.93 -50.15
N ARG A 44 -55.48 -29.21 -49.75
CA ARG A 44 -54.94 -29.66 -48.45
C ARG A 44 -53.44 -29.43 -48.34
N GLU A 45 -52.67 -29.81 -49.35
CA GLU A 45 -51.22 -29.59 -49.39
C GLU A 45 -50.88 -28.09 -49.36
N HIS A 46 -51.64 -27.26 -50.09
CA HIS A 46 -51.46 -25.82 -50.11
C HIS A 46 -51.67 -25.20 -48.72
N VAL A 47 -52.72 -25.61 -47.99
CA VAL A 47 -52.97 -25.13 -46.62
C VAL A 47 -51.83 -25.54 -45.70
N VAL A 48 -51.42 -26.81 -45.71
CA VAL A 48 -50.30 -27.29 -44.87
C VAL A 48 -48.99 -26.56 -45.18
N LEU A 49 -48.68 -26.34 -46.45
CA LEU A 49 -47.49 -25.60 -46.86
C LEU A 49 -47.57 -24.13 -46.46
N SER A 50 -48.75 -23.51 -46.58
CA SER A 50 -48.98 -22.12 -46.18
C SER A 50 -48.78 -21.93 -44.68
N ASP A 51 -49.37 -22.82 -43.87
CA ASP A 51 -49.19 -22.83 -42.41
C ASP A 51 -47.72 -23.00 -42.03
N ARG A 52 -47.00 -23.90 -42.71
CA ARG A 52 -45.56 -24.11 -42.48
C ARG A 52 -44.73 -22.88 -42.84
N ILE A 53 -45.06 -22.20 -43.94
CA ILE A 53 -44.41 -20.95 -44.34
C ILE A 53 -44.64 -19.87 -43.27
N GLU A 54 -45.87 -19.75 -42.75
CA GLU A 54 -46.20 -18.77 -41.71
C GLU A 54 -45.45 -19.06 -40.41
N GLN A 55 -45.42 -20.32 -39.97
CA GLN A 55 -44.62 -20.74 -38.81
C GLN A 55 -43.12 -20.43 -38.98
N GLN A 56 -42.56 -20.72 -40.16
CA GLN A 56 -41.15 -20.44 -40.45
C GLN A 56 -40.87 -18.93 -40.49
N LYS A 57 -41.80 -18.11 -41.00
CA LYS A 57 -41.69 -16.65 -40.99
C LYS A 57 -41.64 -16.12 -39.55
N HIS A 58 -42.52 -16.58 -38.68
CA HIS A 58 -42.50 -16.20 -37.27
C HIS A 58 -41.21 -16.60 -36.56
N GLN A 59 -40.68 -17.79 -36.84
CA GLN A 59 -39.38 -18.21 -36.30
C GLN A 59 -38.25 -17.29 -36.79
N LEU A 60 -38.23 -16.95 -38.08
CA LEU A 60 -37.26 -16.02 -38.67
C LEU A 60 -37.35 -14.64 -38.03
N GLU A 61 -38.54 -14.12 -37.79
CA GLU A 61 -38.76 -12.84 -37.10
C GLU A 61 -38.23 -12.88 -35.66
N SER A 62 -38.51 -13.95 -34.92
CA SER A 62 -37.95 -14.17 -33.59
C SER A 62 -36.42 -14.22 -33.61
N TYR A 63 -35.81 -14.94 -34.56
CA TYR A 63 -34.36 -15.00 -34.68
C TYR A 63 -33.76 -13.64 -35.02
N ARG A 64 -34.36 -12.89 -35.94
CA ARG A 64 -33.92 -11.52 -36.26
C ARG A 64 -34.04 -10.58 -35.06
N ALA A 65 -35.09 -10.69 -34.26
CA ALA A 65 -35.25 -9.91 -33.05
C ALA A 65 -34.14 -10.23 -32.02
N ARG A 66 -33.83 -11.51 -31.84
CA ARG A 66 -32.72 -11.95 -30.97
C ARG A 66 -31.37 -11.48 -31.48
N GLU A 67 -31.13 -11.57 -32.78
CA GLU A 67 -29.90 -11.08 -33.39
C GLU A 67 -29.71 -9.58 -33.18
N ARG A 68 -30.77 -8.78 -33.34
CA ARG A 68 -30.72 -7.34 -33.02
C ARG A 68 -30.38 -7.09 -31.55
N ALA A 69 -31.07 -7.78 -30.64
CA ALA A 69 -30.79 -7.64 -29.20
C ALA A 69 -29.36 -8.05 -28.84
N LEU A 70 -28.81 -9.09 -29.48
CA LEU A 70 -27.42 -9.50 -29.30
C LEU A 70 -26.45 -8.45 -29.84
N ASN A 71 -26.72 -7.88 -31.01
CA ASN A 71 -25.89 -6.81 -31.57
C ASN A 71 -25.91 -5.56 -30.70
N GLU A 72 -27.08 -5.16 -30.21
CA GLU A 72 -27.23 -4.05 -29.25
C GLU A 72 -26.47 -4.33 -27.95
N ALA A 73 -26.60 -5.54 -27.39
CA ALA A 73 -25.86 -5.93 -26.19
C ALA A 73 -24.34 -5.94 -26.42
N LEU A 74 -23.88 -6.35 -27.60
CA LEU A 74 -22.46 -6.36 -27.96
C LEU A 74 -21.90 -4.94 -28.08
N LEU A 75 -22.66 -4.02 -28.70
CA LEU A 75 -22.30 -2.60 -28.77
C LEU A 75 -22.27 -1.98 -27.37
N ALA A 76 -23.30 -2.19 -26.55
CA ALA A 76 -23.33 -1.72 -25.17
C ALA A 76 -22.17 -2.27 -24.34
N ALA A 77 -21.79 -3.54 -24.54
CA ALA A 77 -20.63 -4.13 -23.86
C ALA A 77 -19.29 -3.55 -24.36
N GLN A 78 -19.21 -3.12 -25.62
CA GLN A 78 -18.05 -2.40 -26.15
C GLN A 78 -17.95 -1.00 -25.54
N GLU A 79 -19.04 -0.24 -25.55
CA GLU A 79 -19.12 1.09 -24.94
C GLU A 79 -18.77 1.05 -23.45
N LEU A 80 -19.37 0.12 -22.69
CA LEU A 80 -19.09 -0.05 -21.27
C LEU A 80 -17.61 -0.38 -21.00
N ARG A 81 -16.99 -1.19 -21.86
CA ARG A 81 -15.57 -1.51 -21.76
C ARG A 81 -14.69 -0.28 -22.03
N GLU A 82 -15.04 0.52 -23.03
CA GLU A 82 -14.31 1.77 -23.32
C GLU A 82 -14.46 2.79 -22.20
N GLU A 83 -15.67 2.97 -21.68
CA GLU A 83 -15.94 3.82 -20.52
C GLU A 83 -15.17 3.35 -19.29
N ALA A 84 -15.20 2.05 -18.98
CA ALA A 84 -14.45 1.49 -17.86
C ALA A 84 -12.93 1.70 -18.02
N ARG A 85 -12.41 1.59 -19.25
CA ARG A 85 -11.00 1.86 -19.55
C ARG A 85 -10.66 3.34 -19.31
N LEU A 86 -11.44 4.26 -19.89
CA LEU A 86 -11.25 5.70 -19.73
C LEU A 86 -11.33 6.12 -18.25
N GLN A 87 -12.28 5.56 -17.51
CA GLN A 87 -12.43 5.82 -16.09
C GLN A 87 -11.24 5.29 -15.29
N SER A 88 -10.78 4.07 -15.58
CA SER A 88 -9.59 3.49 -14.93
C SER A 88 -8.33 4.30 -15.20
N GLU A 89 -8.16 4.82 -16.43
CA GLU A 89 -7.03 5.68 -16.81
C GLU A 89 -7.08 7.02 -16.04
N ARG A 90 -8.26 7.63 -15.92
CA ARG A 90 -8.47 8.86 -15.11
C ARG A 90 -8.18 8.62 -13.63
N ASP A 91 -8.74 7.56 -13.06
CA ASP A 91 -8.57 7.21 -11.65
C ASP A 91 -7.10 6.87 -11.35
N ALA A 92 -6.41 6.18 -12.26
CA ALA A 92 -4.98 5.93 -12.15
C ALA A 92 -4.16 7.23 -12.16
N ALA A 93 -4.48 8.18 -13.06
CA ALA A 93 -3.80 9.46 -13.10
C ALA A 93 -4.01 10.28 -11.82
N VAL A 94 -5.24 10.28 -11.27
CA VAL A 94 -5.55 10.94 -9.98
C VAL A 94 -4.78 10.27 -8.84
N ARG A 95 -4.79 8.93 -8.76
CA ARG A 95 -4.05 8.15 -7.75
C ARG A 95 -2.56 8.47 -7.78
N VAL A 96 -1.95 8.54 -8.96
CA VAL A 96 -0.53 8.88 -9.12
C VAL A 96 -0.26 10.30 -8.61
N ARG A 97 -1.07 11.29 -9.02
CA ARG A 97 -0.91 12.67 -8.55
C ARG A 97 -1.08 12.80 -7.04
N GLU A 98 -2.05 12.10 -6.46
CA GLU A 98 -2.22 12.07 -5.00
C GLU A 98 -1.02 11.43 -4.30
N ALA A 99 -0.48 10.34 -4.84
CA ALA A 99 0.70 9.68 -4.30
C ALA A 99 1.93 10.60 -4.37
N GLU A 100 2.13 11.31 -5.48
CA GLU A 100 3.20 12.30 -5.65
C GLU A 100 3.06 13.46 -4.65
N MET A 101 1.86 14.01 -4.47
CA MET A 101 1.63 15.07 -3.48
C MET A 101 1.90 14.59 -2.05
N ARG A 102 1.43 13.38 -1.69
CA ARG A 102 1.69 12.80 -0.36
C ARG A 102 3.18 12.54 -0.16
N ALA A 103 3.88 12.00 -1.15
CA ALA A 103 5.32 11.79 -1.10
C ALA A 103 6.07 13.12 -0.92
N GLY A 104 5.70 14.16 -1.66
CA GLY A 104 6.27 15.50 -1.51
C GLY A 104 6.04 16.09 -0.11
N ALA A 105 4.84 15.92 0.45
CA ALA A 105 4.54 16.36 1.81
C ALA A 105 5.39 15.64 2.86
N VAL A 106 5.52 14.31 2.75
CA VAL A 106 6.35 13.50 3.64
C VAL A 106 7.82 13.90 3.56
N LEU A 107 8.34 14.15 2.36
CA LEU A 107 9.72 14.63 2.18
C LEU A 107 9.92 16.00 2.82
N ALA A 108 8.99 16.95 2.61
CA ALA A 108 9.07 18.27 3.22
C ALA A 108 9.03 18.19 4.76
N ASP A 109 8.19 17.31 5.33
CA ASP A 109 8.14 17.05 6.77
C ASP A 109 9.46 16.46 7.29
N ALA A 110 10.03 15.48 6.58
CA ALA A 110 11.32 14.90 6.93
C ALA A 110 12.45 15.94 6.89
N GLU A 111 12.50 16.78 5.86
CA GLU A 111 13.49 17.86 5.77
C GLU A 111 13.33 18.89 6.89
N ARG A 112 12.09 19.22 7.29
CA ARG A 112 11.83 20.09 8.44
C ARG A 112 12.34 19.46 9.73
N ALA A 113 12.07 18.17 9.92
CA ALA A 113 12.53 17.43 11.10
C ALA A 113 14.06 17.36 11.17
N VAL A 114 14.73 17.10 10.04
CA VAL A 114 16.19 17.08 9.95
C VAL A 114 16.78 18.45 10.30
N ARG A 115 16.23 19.53 9.74
CA ARG A 115 16.66 20.90 10.08
C ARG A 115 16.51 21.19 11.58
N LEU A 116 15.35 20.89 12.15
CA LEU A 116 15.12 21.06 13.58
C LEU A 116 16.10 20.25 14.45
N CYS A 117 16.41 19.01 14.05
CA CYS A 117 17.41 18.20 14.74
C CYS A 117 18.81 18.81 14.65
N HIS A 118 19.19 19.35 13.48
CA HIS A 118 20.47 20.02 13.29
C HIS A 118 20.58 21.26 14.20
N ASP A 119 19.56 22.10 14.21
CA ASP A 119 19.52 23.31 15.06
C ASP A 119 19.66 22.95 16.54
N LYS A 120 18.93 21.92 17.00
CA LYS A 120 19.05 21.40 18.38
C LYS A 120 20.45 20.90 18.71
N ILE A 121 21.13 20.25 17.75
CA ILE A 121 22.50 19.78 17.94
C ILE A 121 23.45 20.97 18.12
N GLU A 122 23.31 22.01 17.30
CA GLU A 122 24.12 23.23 17.42
C GLU A 122 23.86 23.97 18.74
N ASP A 123 22.59 24.08 19.17
CA ASP A 123 22.24 24.64 20.48
C ASP A 123 22.87 23.88 21.65
N LEU A 124 22.85 22.53 21.59
CA LEU A 124 23.47 21.68 22.60
C LEU A 124 25.00 21.85 22.61
N LYS A 125 25.65 21.93 21.44
CA LYS A 125 27.09 22.20 21.33
C LYS A 125 27.46 23.56 21.92
N ALA A 126 26.68 24.60 21.61
CA ALA A 126 26.88 25.95 22.16
C ALA A 126 26.70 25.97 23.68
N THR A 127 25.70 25.25 24.19
CA THR A 127 25.45 25.10 25.64
C THR A 127 26.61 24.36 26.32
N ARG A 128 27.09 23.26 25.74
CA ARG A 128 28.29 22.55 26.20
C ARG A 128 29.52 23.46 26.23
N GLY A 129 29.73 24.25 25.18
CA GLY A 129 30.83 25.21 25.10
C GLY A 129 30.80 26.25 26.22
N ARG A 130 29.62 26.86 26.46
CA ARG A 130 29.40 27.80 27.56
C ARG A 130 29.64 27.17 28.93
N PHE A 131 29.15 25.95 29.14
CA PHE A 131 29.35 25.21 30.38
C PHE A 131 30.83 24.92 30.64
N LEU A 132 31.57 24.41 29.65
CA LEU A 132 33.00 24.16 29.78
C LEU A 132 33.80 25.45 30.05
N ALA A 133 33.45 26.56 29.38
CA ALA A 133 34.07 27.85 29.65
C ALA A 133 33.78 28.34 31.08
N SER A 134 32.56 28.14 31.59
CA SER A 134 32.21 28.50 32.96
C SER A 134 32.96 27.66 34.00
N LEU A 135 33.16 26.36 33.74
CA LEU A 135 33.95 25.49 34.61
C LEU A 135 35.42 25.89 34.61
N ARG A 136 36.01 26.19 33.45
CA ARG A 136 37.41 26.67 33.37
C ARG A 136 37.61 27.93 34.20
N LYS A 137 36.72 28.92 34.05
CA LYS A 137 36.76 30.14 34.86
C LYS A 137 36.61 29.87 36.36
N LEU A 138 35.79 28.89 36.73
CA LEU A 138 35.64 28.49 38.13
C LEU A 138 36.94 27.89 38.67
N PHE A 139 37.60 27.03 37.90
CA PHE A 139 38.91 26.47 38.27
C PHE A 139 40.00 27.53 38.31
N GLU A 140 40.09 28.43 37.33
CA GLU A 140 41.02 29.58 37.35
C GLU A 140 40.86 30.40 38.63
N ARG A 141 39.61 30.67 39.05
CA ARG A 141 39.33 31.36 40.31
C ARG A 141 39.74 30.55 41.55
N PHE A 142 39.62 29.23 41.51
CA PHE A 142 40.10 28.37 42.59
C PHE A 142 41.63 28.31 42.64
N GLU A 143 42.30 28.30 41.50
CA GLU A 143 43.76 28.42 41.40
C GLU A 143 44.23 29.75 41.98
N GLU A 144 43.62 30.89 41.58
CA GLU A 144 43.92 32.20 42.18
C GLU A 144 43.71 32.23 43.70
N TYR A 145 42.69 31.52 44.20
CA TYR A 145 42.43 31.41 45.63
C TYR A 145 43.50 30.58 46.35
N LEU A 146 43.94 29.46 45.73
CA LEU A 146 45.00 28.62 46.27
C LEU A 146 46.34 29.35 46.24
N ASP A 147 46.66 30.07 45.17
CA ASP A 147 47.86 30.90 45.07
C ASP A 147 47.87 31.97 46.18
N PHE A 148 46.73 32.60 46.44
CA PHE A 148 46.59 33.56 47.55
C PHE A 148 46.75 32.90 48.93
N GLU A 149 46.23 31.68 49.13
CA GLU A 149 46.47 30.92 50.36
C GLU A 149 47.95 30.50 50.50
N ASP A 150 48.59 30.04 49.43
CA ASP A 150 50.01 29.67 49.41
C ASP A 150 50.92 30.87 49.70
N GLU A 151 50.62 32.05 49.16
CA GLU A 151 51.31 33.31 49.52
C GLU A 151 51.14 33.65 51.01
N ARG A 152 49.95 33.39 51.57
CA ARG A 152 49.67 33.57 53.00
C ARG A 152 50.41 32.55 53.88
N PHE A 153 50.61 31.33 53.40
CA PHE A 153 51.43 30.30 54.06
C PHE A 153 52.93 30.55 53.87
N GLY A 154 53.35 31.14 52.76
CA GLY A 154 54.73 31.51 52.46
C GLY A 154 55.29 32.58 53.39
N ASP A 155 54.46 33.52 53.85
CA ASP A 155 54.82 34.48 54.90
C ASP A 155 54.96 33.79 56.28
N GLY A 156 54.13 32.76 56.54
CA GLY A 156 54.21 31.93 57.74
C GLY A 156 55.45 31.02 57.80
N SER A 157 55.98 30.58 56.65
CA SER A 157 57.24 29.83 56.60
C SER A 157 58.42 30.69 57.02
N SER A 158 58.43 31.98 56.66
CA SER A 158 59.53 32.87 57.03
C SER A 158 59.56 33.15 58.54
N ASP A 159 58.41 33.28 59.18
CA ASP A 159 58.30 33.40 60.64
C ASP A 159 58.63 32.09 61.37
N LEU A 160 58.25 30.93 60.81
CA LEU A 160 58.62 29.62 61.37
C LEU A 160 60.12 29.33 61.20
N ASP A 161 60.71 29.68 60.05
CA ASP A 161 62.14 29.53 59.78
C ASP A 161 62.97 30.48 60.64
N GLN A 162 62.53 31.73 60.83
CA GLN A 162 63.15 32.67 61.78
C GLN A 162 63.01 32.20 63.24
N PHE A 163 61.90 31.56 63.59
CA PHE A 163 61.71 30.96 64.92
C PHE A 163 62.61 29.74 65.12
N ILE A 164 62.74 28.87 64.12
CA ILE A 164 63.64 27.70 64.12
C ILE A 164 65.11 28.14 64.17
N ASP A 165 65.50 29.19 63.44
CA ASP A 165 66.86 29.75 63.51
C ASP A 165 67.14 30.44 64.85
N ARG A 166 66.16 31.08 65.49
CA ARG A 166 66.30 31.57 66.87
C ARG A 166 66.45 30.43 67.88
N LEU A 167 65.69 29.34 67.71
CA LEU A 167 65.85 28.14 68.54
C LEU A 167 67.23 27.50 68.33
N ARG A 168 67.74 27.49 67.09
CA ARG A 168 69.08 26.99 66.76
C ARG A 168 70.19 27.91 67.27
N GLY A 169 69.95 29.22 67.34
CA GLY A 169 70.84 30.22 67.96
C GLY A 169 70.86 30.22 69.49
N MET A 170 69.92 29.53 70.15
CA MET A 170 69.87 29.37 71.61
C MET A 170 70.48 28.04 72.10
N SER A 171 70.85 27.11 71.22
CA SER A 171 71.66 25.93 71.57
C SER A 171 73.00 25.98 70.86
N GLY A 172 73.93 26.74 71.43
CA GLY A 172 75.35 26.56 71.17
C GLY A 172 75.87 25.32 71.90
N ASP A 173 76.70 24.55 71.17
CA ASP A 173 77.60 23.49 71.59
C ASP A 173 77.06 22.05 71.69
N ALA A 174 77.08 21.36 70.55
CA ALA A 174 77.63 20.00 70.45
C ALA A 174 78.06 19.70 69.01
N ASP A 175 79.37 19.57 68.83
CA ASP A 175 80.07 19.16 67.59
C ASP A 175 79.78 17.69 67.20
N PRO A 176 80.11 17.28 65.95
CA PRO A 176 79.44 16.21 65.22
C PRO A 176 80.03 14.82 65.48
N VAL A 177 79.21 13.77 65.37
CA VAL A 177 79.67 12.38 65.27
C VAL A 177 78.97 11.68 64.10
N GLU A 178 79.74 11.44 63.04
CA GLU A 178 79.43 10.54 61.92
C GLU A 178 79.86 9.09 62.26
N PRO A 179 79.40 8.06 61.50
CA PRO A 179 78.59 6.98 62.05
C PRO A 179 79.32 5.61 62.01
N PRO A 180 78.63 4.51 62.39
CA PRO A 180 78.87 3.26 61.71
C PRO A 180 77.60 2.61 61.14
N ARG A 181 77.87 1.95 60.02
CA ARG A 181 77.02 1.12 59.16
C ARG A 181 76.48 -0.09 59.94
N ASP A 182 75.24 -0.48 59.68
CA ASP A 182 74.97 -1.81 59.10
C ASP A 182 73.52 -1.98 58.67
N GLY A 183 73.34 -2.82 57.65
CA GLY A 183 72.10 -3.02 56.94
C GLY A 183 71.10 -3.97 57.58
N ALA A 184 69.84 -3.79 57.18
CA ALA A 184 68.74 -4.76 57.09
C ALA A 184 67.61 -3.98 56.39
N ARG A 185 67.27 -4.16 55.11
CA ARG A 185 66.70 -5.32 54.40
C ARG A 185 65.51 -5.98 55.10
N ASP A 186 64.32 -5.53 54.66
CA ASP A 186 63.00 -6.21 54.55
C ASP A 186 62.32 -6.68 55.87
N PRO A 187 60.98 -6.91 55.95
CA PRO A 187 60.01 -7.12 54.86
C PRO A 187 58.58 -6.52 55.06
N ALA A 188 57.73 -6.75 54.04
CA ALA A 188 56.25 -6.84 54.09
C ALA A 188 55.47 -5.50 54.20
N GLY A 189 54.32 -5.33 53.55
CA GLY A 189 53.43 -6.23 52.82
C GLY A 189 52.10 -5.50 52.54
N ASP A 190 51.24 -6.17 51.78
CA ASP A 190 49.88 -5.80 51.36
C ASP A 190 49.74 -4.74 50.24
N GLY A 191 49.07 -5.01 49.11
CA GLY A 191 48.21 -6.13 48.76
C GLY A 191 46.78 -5.72 48.42
N ALA A 192 46.59 -4.96 47.32
CA ALA A 192 45.34 -4.85 46.52
C ALA A 192 44.05 -4.43 47.29
N PRO A 193 42.84 -4.30 46.68
CA PRO A 193 42.42 -4.26 45.26
C PRO A 193 41.54 -3.01 44.90
N PRO A 194 41.15 -2.82 43.62
CA PRO A 194 40.28 -1.70 43.21
C PRO A 194 38.78 -1.95 43.49
N PRO A 195 37.97 -0.91 43.79
CA PRO A 195 36.52 -1.06 43.93
C PRO A 195 35.76 -1.05 42.58
N PRO A 196 34.51 -1.55 42.57
CA PRO A 196 34.03 -2.47 41.53
C PRO A 196 33.09 -1.87 40.47
N SER A 197 33.06 -2.54 39.32
CA SER A 197 31.99 -2.51 38.32
C SER A 197 30.72 -3.16 38.88
N ILE A 198 29.62 -2.42 38.95
CA ILE A 198 28.29 -3.00 39.20
C ILE A 198 27.59 -3.20 37.86
N SER A 199 27.46 -4.47 37.50
CA SER A 199 26.57 -4.95 36.46
C SER A 199 25.17 -5.20 37.02
N ARG A 200 24.17 -4.87 36.18
CA ARG A 200 22.99 -5.67 35.86
C ARG A 200 22.05 -6.08 37.01
N VAL A 201 20.82 -5.59 36.95
CA VAL A 201 19.64 -6.33 37.42
C VAL A 201 18.70 -6.55 36.25
N ASP A 202 18.24 -7.80 36.20
CA ASP A 202 17.51 -8.50 35.16
C ASP A 202 15.99 -8.27 35.21
N VAL A 203 15.38 -8.53 34.06
CA VAL A 203 14.12 -9.26 33.83
C VAL A 203 12.82 -8.77 34.51
N GLY A 204 11.84 -8.48 33.65
CA GLY A 204 10.42 -8.57 33.96
C GLY A 204 9.61 -8.49 32.67
N GLY A 205 9.24 -9.66 32.11
CA GLY A 205 8.38 -9.73 30.93
C GLY A 205 6.92 -9.41 31.24
N SER A 206 6.18 -8.98 30.22
CA SER A 206 4.74 -9.18 30.12
C SER A 206 4.34 -9.05 28.65
N GLY A 207 3.84 -10.15 28.09
CA GLY A 207 3.23 -10.16 26.77
C GLY A 207 1.82 -9.57 26.77
N ALA A 208 1.36 -9.16 25.60
CA ALA A 208 -0.03 -9.30 25.19
C ALA A 208 -0.11 -9.24 23.66
N ALA A 209 -0.87 -10.18 23.12
CA ALA A 209 -1.27 -10.29 21.73
C ALA A 209 -1.98 -9.02 21.22
N SER A 210 -1.91 -8.79 19.91
CA SER A 210 -3.11 -8.94 19.07
C SER A 210 -2.76 -8.92 17.59
N THR A 211 -3.43 -9.83 16.91
CA THR A 211 -3.59 -10.00 15.47
C THR A 211 -4.34 -8.80 14.86
#